data_AF-A0A961WJB7-F1
#
_entry.id   AF-A0A961WJB7-F1
#
_cell.length_a   1.000
_cell.length_b   1.000
_cell.length_c   1.000
_cell.angle_alpha   90.00
_cell.angle_beta   90.00
_cell.angle_gamma   90.00
#
_symmetry.space_group_name_H-M   'P 1'
#
loop_
_entity.id
_entity.type
_entity.pdbx_description
1 polymer ?
#
loop_
_entity_poly.entity_id
_entity_poly.type
_entity_poly.pdbx_seq_one_letter_code
_entity_poly.pdbx_strand_id
1 'polypeptide(L)'
;GEPFMADPRQVLKNKVAEINAKGFFPVVAFELEFYLLDPETDWDDGMPAPVGAAAGPDRLRMYGLDDLAEHAELFDMIRDAASAQDLPIDTIIKEAAPGQFEVNLKHRSNPLRAADDVIMLRRIVIGCARAHGLTATFMAKPFLEYAGNGMHVHASMLDDTGSNIFSGNDGRHKLEAAVAGLLKTMPESLLLFINTWNGFRRLTPGS
;
A
#
# COMPACT_ATOMS: atom_id res chain seq x y z
N GLY A 1 -24.80 -23.13 -6.73
CA GLY A 1 -23.66 -23.15 -5.78
C GLY A 1 -23.75 -21.91 -4.92
N GLU A 2 -23.29 -22.00 -3.67
CA GLU A 2 -23.30 -20.88 -2.70
C GLU A 2 -21.90 -20.25 -2.60
N PRO A 3 -21.79 -18.94 -2.26
CA PRO A 3 -20.49 -18.30 -2.02
C PRO A 3 -19.68 -18.96 -0.89
N PHE A 4 -18.37 -19.07 -1.09
CA PHE A 4 -17.48 -19.65 -0.07
C PHE A 4 -17.20 -18.65 1.06
N MET A 5 -17.43 -19.07 2.31
CA MET A 5 -17.36 -18.20 3.49
C MET A 5 -15.97 -17.64 3.80
N ALA A 6 -14.89 -18.32 3.38
CA ALA A 6 -13.52 -17.86 3.63
C ALA A 6 -12.89 -17.16 2.40
N ASP A 7 -13.67 -16.86 1.35
CA ASP A 7 -13.24 -15.96 0.28
C ASP A 7 -13.12 -14.53 0.84
N PRO A 8 -11.92 -13.91 0.88
CA PRO A 8 -11.72 -12.56 1.40
C PRO A 8 -12.61 -11.52 0.71
N ARG A 9 -12.90 -11.71 -0.59
CA ARG A 9 -13.78 -10.82 -1.33
C ARG A 9 -15.22 -10.89 -0.83
N GLN A 10 -15.70 -12.09 -0.49
CA GLN A 10 -17.04 -12.26 0.08
C GLN A 10 -17.11 -11.70 1.51
N VAL A 11 -16.07 -11.91 2.31
CA VAL A 11 -15.99 -11.33 3.67
C VAL A 11 -16.08 -9.80 3.60
N LEU A 12 -15.31 -9.16 2.71
CA LEU A 12 -15.38 -7.71 2.51
C LEU A 12 -16.76 -7.27 2.00
N LYS A 13 -17.33 -7.97 1.00
CA LYS A 13 -18.67 -7.71 0.47
C LYS A 13 -19.73 -7.66 1.56
N ASN A 14 -19.74 -8.68 2.42
CA ASN A 14 -20.72 -8.81 3.49
C ASN A 14 -20.53 -7.70 4.54
N LYS A 15 -19.28 -7.36 4.89
CA LYS A 15 -19.00 -6.29 5.84
C LYS A 15 -19.42 -4.92 5.32
N VAL A 16 -19.16 -4.61 4.05
CA VAL A 16 -19.60 -3.36 3.41
C VAL A 16 -21.13 -3.28 3.40
N ALA A 17 -21.83 -4.37 3.05
CA ALA A 17 -23.28 -4.41 3.07
C ALA A 17 -23.86 -4.15 4.48
N GLU A 18 -23.25 -4.71 5.53
CA GLU A 18 -23.66 -4.49 6.92
C GLU A 18 -23.49 -3.03 7.36
N ILE A 19 -22.40 -2.38 6.96
CA ILE A 19 -22.12 -0.98 7.29
C ILE A 19 -23.06 -0.04 6.51
N ASN A 20 -23.27 -0.30 5.21
CA ASN A 20 -24.21 0.45 4.38
C ASN A 20 -25.65 0.37 4.91
N ALA A 21 -26.08 -0.80 5.41
CA ALA A 21 -27.41 -0.95 6.02
C ALA A 21 -27.61 -0.11 7.30
N LYS A 22 -26.51 0.40 7.89
CA LYS A 22 -26.53 1.32 9.03
C LYS A 22 -26.44 2.81 8.62
N GLY A 23 -26.50 3.12 7.31
CA GLY A 23 -26.41 4.48 6.79
C GLY A 23 -24.99 5.04 6.70
N PHE A 24 -23.98 4.16 6.68
CA PHE A 24 -22.57 4.53 6.62
C PHE A 24 -21.94 3.96 5.34
N PHE A 25 -21.24 4.80 4.57
CA PHE A 25 -20.68 4.40 3.27
C PHE A 25 -19.16 4.64 3.26
N PRO A 26 -18.35 3.59 3.42
CA PRO A 26 -16.91 3.73 3.52
C PRO A 26 -16.27 4.16 2.20
N VAL A 27 -15.30 5.06 2.30
CA VAL A 27 -14.43 5.49 1.21
C VAL A 27 -12.99 5.20 1.61
N VAL A 28 -12.25 4.49 0.77
CA VAL A 28 -10.89 4.03 1.08
C VAL A 28 -9.89 4.34 -0.02
N ALA A 29 -8.63 4.59 0.36
CA ALA A 29 -7.47 4.73 -0.52
C ALA A 29 -6.31 3.90 0.04
N PHE A 30 -5.41 3.48 -0.83
CA PHE A 30 -4.26 2.64 -0.47
C PHE A 30 -2.96 3.25 -1.01
N GLU A 31 -1.94 3.22 -0.19
CA GLU A 31 -0.55 3.53 -0.54
C GLU A 31 0.22 2.21 -0.58
N LEU A 32 0.91 1.92 -1.68
CA LEU A 32 1.64 0.66 -1.83
C LEU A 32 3.13 0.94 -1.96
N GLU A 33 3.86 0.70 -0.88
CA GLU A 33 5.32 0.73 -0.87
C GLU A 33 5.90 -0.59 -1.40
N PHE A 34 6.99 -0.49 -2.16
CA PHE A 34 7.74 -1.63 -2.68
C PHE A 34 9.21 -1.27 -2.87
N TYR A 35 10.05 -2.30 -2.88
CA TYR A 35 11.45 -2.17 -3.31
C TYR A 35 11.61 -2.68 -4.74
N LEU A 36 12.45 -2.00 -5.52
CA LEU A 36 13.07 -2.51 -6.73
C LEU A 36 14.45 -3.08 -6.38
N LEU A 37 14.66 -4.33 -6.73
CA LEU A 37 15.91 -5.05 -6.52
C LEU A 37 16.57 -5.35 -7.86
N ASP A 38 17.89 -5.27 -7.89
CA ASP A 38 18.72 -5.66 -9.04
C ASP A 38 19.22 -7.11 -8.87
N PRO A 39 18.73 -8.07 -9.66
CA PRO A 39 19.16 -9.48 -9.58
C PRO A 39 20.63 -9.71 -9.90
N GLU A 40 21.30 -8.78 -10.59
CA GLU A 40 22.70 -8.90 -10.98
C GLU A 40 23.67 -8.34 -9.93
N THR A 41 23.14 -7.74 -8.86
CA THR A 41 23.93 -7.16 -7.77
C THR A 41 23.63 -7.90 -6.47
N ASP A 42 24.65 -8.54 -5.89
CA ASP A 42 24.53 -9.23 -4.60
C ASP A 42 24.60 -8.24 -3.42
N TRP A 43 23.74 -8.45 -2.43
CA TRP A 43 23.83 -7.89 -1.09
C TRP A 43 24.69 -8.78 -0.18
N ASP A 44 24.98 -8.33 1.04
CA ASP A 44 25.88 -9.02 1.99
C ASP A 44 25.46 -10.46 2.33
N ASP A 45 24.19 -10.82 2.12
CA ASP A 45 23.63 -12.16 2.37
C ASP A 45 23.39 -12.99 1.09
N GLY A 46 23.86 -12.50 -0.07
CA GLY A 46 23.66 -13.14 -1.38
C GLY A 46 22.26 -12.96 -1.97
N MET A 47 21.45 -12.05 -1.40
CA MET A 47 20.18 -11.63 -1.99
C MET A 47 20.37 -10.44 -2.94
N PRO A 48 19.49 -10.23 -3.93
CA PRO A 48 19.52 -9.04 -4.79
C PRO A 48 19.52 -7.73 -3.98
N ALA A 49 20.46 -6.83 -4.30
CA ALA A 49 20.57 -5.51 -3.70
C ALA A 49 19.43 -4.58 -4.14
N PRO A 50 19.00 -3.63 -3.30
CA PRO A 50 18.07 -2.60 -3.74
C PRO A 50 18.76 -1.66 -4.74
N VAL A 51 18.03 -1.25 -5.79
CA VAL A 51 18.55 -0.32 -6.79
C VAL A 51 18.98 1.00 -6.13
N GLY A 52 20.07 1.59 -6.60
CA GLY A 52 20.62 2.83 -6.04
C GLY A 52 21.31 2.66 -4.67
N ALA A 53 21.40 1.44 -4.12
CA ALA A 53 22.28 1.16 -3.00
C ALA A 53 23.74 1.28 -3.45
N ALA A 54 24.56 1.96 -2.64
CA ALA A 54 25.97 2.17 -2.92
C ALA A 54 26.78 2.11 -1.62
N ALA A 55 28.05 1.73 -1.72
CA ALA A 55 28.96 1.75 -0.58
C ALA A 55 29.15 3.17 -0.03
N GLY A 56 28.85 3.38 1.25
CA GLY A 56 28.93 4.67 1.93
C GLY A 56 27.77 4.92 2.89
N PRO A 57 27.68 6.10 3.56
CA PRO A 57 26.55 6.42 4.42
C PRO A 57 25.27 6.48 3.58
N ASP A 58 24.22 5.84 4.10
CA ASP A 58 22.95 5.69 3.39
C ASP A 58 22.34 7.02 2.99
N ARG A 59 21.96 7.09 1.72
CA ARG A 59 21.22 8.19 1.14
C ARG A 59 19.74 8.00 1.47
N LEU A 60 19.35 8.31 2.71
CA LEU A 60 17.95 8.53 3.09
C LEU A 60 17.41 9.77 2.35
N ARG A 61 17.10 9.60 1.07
CA ARG A 61 16.71 10.67 0.14
C ARG A 61 15.23 10.59 -0.18
N MET A 62 14.34 10.74 0.79
CA MET A 62 12.91 10.78 0.49
C MET A 62 12.64 11.88 -0.56
N TYR A 63 11.78 11.61 -1.53
CA TYR A 63 11.48 12.53 -2.65
C TYR A 63 12.66 12.86 -3.58
N GLY A 64 13.67 11.97 -3.66
CA GLY A 64 14.78 12.10 -4.60
C GLY A 64 14.32 12.07 -6.06
N LEU A 65 14.43 13.21 -6.77
CA LEU A 65 14.03 13.31 -8.17
C LEU A 65 15.01 12.60 -9.12
N ASP A 66 16.30 12.55 -8.76
CA ASP A 66 17.31 11.84 -9.54
C ASP A 66 17.02 10.33 -9.56
N ASP A 67 16.69 9.76 -8.39
CA ASP A 67 16.30 8.34 -8.25
C ASP A 67 15.04 8.01 -9.08
N LEU A 68 14.08 8.95 -9.13
CA LEU A 68 12.89 8.81 -10.00
C LEU A 68 13.26 8.88 -11.48
N ALA A 69 14.19 9.76 -11.86
CA ALA A 69 14.63 9.94 -13.24
C ALA A 69 15.43 8.74 -13.75
N GLU A 70 16.25 8.11 -12.91
CA GLU A 70 17.02 6.90 -13.25
C GLU A 70 16.13 5.72 -13.65
N HIS A 71 14.90 5.66 -13.11
CA HIS A 71 13.92 4.61 -13.42
C HIS A 71 12.67 5.13 -14.15
N ALA A 72 12.78 6.28 -14.82
CA ALA A 72 11.64 6.94 -15.47
C ALA A 72 10.90 6.02 -16.46
N GLU A 73 11.62 5.26 -17.30
CA GLU A 73 10.99 4.36 -18.27
C GLU A 73 10.15 3.26 -17.61
N LEU A 74 10.59 2.74 -16.46
CA LEU A 74 9.84 1.75 -15.69
C LEU A 74 8.56 2.39 -15.11
N PHE A 75 8.67 3.60 -14.56
CA PHE A 75 7.53 4.31 -13.99
C PHE A 75 6.52 4.74 -15.05
N ASP A 76 6.98 5.14 -16.23
CA ASP A 76 6.12 5.42 -17.38
C ASP A 76 5.40 4.15 -17.84
N MET A 77 6.08 3.01 -17.88
CA MET A 77 5.43 1.73 -18.18
C MET A 77 4.37 1.35 -17.13
N ILE A 78 4.61 1.61 -15.85
CA ILE A 78 3.59 1.42 -14.79
C ILE A 78 2.39 2.32 -15.05
N ARG A 79 2.61 3.60 -15.41
CA ARG A 79 1.53 4.55 -15.71
C ARG A 79 0.71 4.12 -16.91
N ASP A 80 1.36 3.69 -17.99
CA ASP A 80 0.70 3.21 -19.19
C ASP A 80 -0.12 1.94 -18.93
N ALA A 81 0.45 0.98 -18.20
CA ALA A 81 -0.24 -0.26 -17.83
C ALA A 81 -1.42 -0.03 -16.87
N ALA A 82 -1.30 0.95 -15.97
CA ALA A 82 -2.39 1.37 -15.09
C ALA A 82 -3.51 2.06 -15.88
N SER A 83 -3.15 2.97 -16.78
CA SER A 83 -4.08 3.66 -17.68
C SER A 83 -4.87 2.66 -18.55
N ALA A 84 -4.17 1.68 -19.14
CA ALA A 84 -4.79 0.63 -19.96
C ALA A 84 -5.78 -0.27 -19.19
N GLN A 85 -5.76 -0.24 -17.85
CA GLN A 85 -6.62 -1.02 -16.97
C GLN A 85 -7.63 -0.16 -16.19
N ASP A 86 -7.74 1.13 -16.51
CA ASP A 86 -8.54 2.12 -15.79
C ASP A 86 -8.23 2.14 -14.27
N LEU A 87 -6.96 1.94 -13.94
CA LEU A 87 -6.46 1.93 -12.57
C LEU A 87 -6.10 3.37 -12.16
N PRO A 88 -6.71 3.93 -11.10
CA PRO A 88 -6.61 5.34 -10.78
C PRO A 88 -5.38 5.61 -9.91
N ILE A 89 -4.19 5.33 -10.44
CA ILE A 89 -2.96 5.75 -9.77
C ILE A 89 -2.86 7.28 -9.75
N ASP A 90 -2.20 7.80 -8.73
CA ASP A 90 -1.97 9.23 -8.54
C ASP A 90 -0.48 9.53 -8.70
N THR A 91 0.26 9.48 -7.60
CA THR A 91 1.67 9.84 -7.55
C THR A 91 2.53 8.59 -7.39
N ILE A 92 3.72 8.61 -8.01
CA ILE A 92 4.80 7.67 -7.73
C ILE A 92 5.88 8.49 -7.02
N ILE A 93 6.28 8.07 -5.83
CA ILE A 93 7.27 8.77 -5.01
C ILE A 93 8.43 7.84 -4.67
N LYS A 94 9.60 8.45 -4.45
CA LYS A 94 10.75 7.76 -3.88
C LYS A 94 10.71 7.86 -2.37
N GLU A 95 10.80 6.70 -1.71
CA GLU A 95 10.62 6.54 -0.27
C GLU A 95 11.93 6.73 0.51
N ALA A 96 11.88 6.51 1.83
CA ALA A 96 13.04 6.71 2.71
C ALA A 96 14.27 5.90 2.28
N ALA A 97 14.12 4.62 1.92
CA ALA A 97 15.24 3.73 1.63
C ALA A 97 15.72 3.74 0.16
N PRO A 98 16.95 3.30 -0.12
CA PRO A 98 17.43 3.05 -1.48
C PRO A 98 16.52 2.04 -2.19
N GLY A 99 16.16 2.31 -3.44
CA GLY A 99 15.32 1.44 -4.25
C GLY A 99 13.89 1.27 -3.75
N GLN A 100 13.47 1.99 -2.71
CA GLN A 100 12.11 1.97 -2.20
C GLN A 100 11.28 3.07 -2.87
N PHE A 101 10.10 2.69 -3.32
CA PHE A 101 9.15 3.56 -3.99
C PHE A 101 7.73 3.27 -3.49
N GLU A 102 6.85 4.24 -3.70
CA GLU A 102 5.42 4.09 -3.41
C GLU A 102 4.60 4.50 -4.63
N VAL A 103 3.53 3.75 -4.90
CA VAL A 103 2.47 4.19 -5.83
C VAL A 103 1.16 4.38 -5.08
N ASN A 104 0.59 5.57 -5.21
CA ASN A 104 -0.68 5.94 -4.59
C ASN A 104 -1.88 5.65 -5.48
N LEU A 105 -2.94 5.11 -4.89
CA LEU A 105 -4.23 4.96 -5.54
C LEU A 105 -5.19 6.05 -5.06
N LYS A 106 -5.93 6.66 -5.98
CA LYS A 106 -7.03 7.56 -5.63
C LYS A 106 -8.08 6.81 -4.81
N HIS A 107 -8.70 7.53 -3.88
CA HIS A 107 -9.74 6.95 -3.03
C HIS A 107 -10.97 6.52 -3.85
N ARG A 108 -11.68 5.49 -3.37
CA ARG A 108 -12.96 5.04 -3.93
C ARG A 108 -14.03 4.87 -2.86
N SER A 109 -15.26 5.23 -3.22
CA SER A 109 -16.48 4.92 -2.46
C SER A 109 -16.97 3.47 -2.61
N ASN A 110 -16.28 2.66 -3.41
CA ASN A 110 -16.49 1.22 -3.51
C ASN A 110 -15.26 0.48 -2.97
N PRO A 111 -15.27 0.02 -1.70
CA PRO A 111 -14.13 -0.67 -1.10
C PRO A 111 -13.74 -1.96 -1.81
N LEU A 112 -14.69 -2.68 -2.43
CA LEU A 112 -14.38 -3.90 -3.17
C LEU A 112 -13.53 -3.58 -4.40
N ARG A 113 -13.91 -2.52 -5.13
CA ARG A 113 -13.12 -2.06 -6.27
C ARG A 113 -11.76 -1.52 -5.83
N ALA A 114 -11.69 -0.82 -4.70
CA ALA A 114 -10.41 -0.35 -4.16
C ALA A 114 -9.47 -1.52 -3.82
N ALA A 115 -9.99 -2.62 -3.25
CA ALA A 115 -9.21 -3.82 -2.99
C ALA A 115 -8.76 -4.52 -4.29
N ASP A 116 -9.62 -4.57 -5.31
CA ASP A 116 -9.23 -5.10 -6.63
C ASP A 116 -8.11 -4.27 -7.27
N ASP A 117 -8.23 -2.94 -7.19
CA ASP A 117 -7.24 -2.00 -7.71
C ASP A 117 -5.85 -2.20 -7.07
N VAL A 118 -5.79 -2.46 -5.75
CA VAL A 118 -4.54 -2.80 -5.04
C VAL A 118 -3.89 -4.08 -5.61
N ILE A 119 -4.68 -5.13 -5.85
CA ILE A 119 -4.18 -6.39 -6.40
C ILE A 119 -3.68 -6.17 -7.84
N MET A 120 -4.40 -5.39 -8.63
CA MET A 120 -4.03 -5.04 -10.00
C MET A 120 -2.73 -4.23 -10.02
N LEU A 121 -2.62 -3.20 -9.17
CA LEU A 121 -1.42 -2.37 -9.04
C LEU A 121 -0.19 -3.22 -8.72
N ARG A 122 -0.29 -4.09 -7.71
CA ARG A 122 0.80 -4.99 -7.34
C ARG A 122 1.27 -5.86 -8.52
N ARG A 123 0.32 -6.36 -9.32
CA ARG A 123 0.64 -7.16 -10.52
C ARG A 123 1.32 -6.32 -11.62
N ILE A 124 0.86 -5.09 -11.84
CA ILE A 124 1.48 -4.15 -12.78
C ILE A 124 2.93 -3.89 -12.37
N VAL A 125 3.16 -3.49 -11.11
CA VAL A 125 4.51 -3.19 -10.60
C VAL A 125 5.45 -4.38 -10.78
N ILE A 126 5.02 -5.60 -10.40
CA ILE A 126 5.82 -6.82 -10.58
C ILE A 126 6.11 -7.10 -12.07
N GLY A 127 5.11 -6.93 -12.93
CA GLY A 127 5.24 -7.15 -14.37
C GLY A 127 6.20 -6.17 -15.04
N CYS A 128 6.05 -4.88 -14.74
CA CYS A 128 6.90 -3.81 -15.26
C CYS A 128 8.33 -3.93 -14.74
N ALA A 129 8.53 -4.18 -13.44
CA ALA A 129 9.87 -4.41 -12.90
C ALA A 129 10.57 -5.57 -13.62
N ARG A 130 9.87 -6.69 -13.81
CA ARG A 130 10.42 -7.84 -14.56
C ARG A 130 10.76 -7.50 -16.01
N ALA A 131 9.94 -6.69 -16.69
CA ALA A 131 10.22 -6.27 -18.06
C ALA A 131 11.50 -5.42 -18.17
N HIS A 132 11.88 -4.74 -17.09
CA HIS A 132 13.12 -3.97 -16.96
C HIS A 132 14.27 -4.77 -16.32
N GLY A 133 14.15 -6.09 -16.18
CA GLY A 133 15.20 -6.94 -15.58
C GLY A 133 15.31 -6.82 -14.05
N LEU A 134 14.39 -6.12 -13.40
CA LEU A 134 14.38 -5.92 -11.95
C LEU A 134 13.38 -6.84 -11.25
N THR A 135 13.51 -6.96 -9.93
CA THR A 135 12.54 -7.64 -9.07
C THR A 135 11.86 -6.65 -8.13
N ALA A 136 10.53 -6.54 -8.23
CA ALA A 136 9.74 -5.79 -7.25
C ALA A 136 9.36 -6.68 -6.05
N THR A 137 9.60 -6.20 -4.83
CA THR A 137 9.16 -6.87 -3.59
C THR A 137 8.30 -5.98 -2.70
N PHE A 138 7.21 -6.55 -2.20
CA PHE A 138 6.28 -5.95 -1.24
C PHE A 138 6.44 -6.58 0.15
N MET A 139 7.57 -7.25 0.39
CA MET A 139 7.92 -7.81 1.68
C MET A 139 7.99 -6.69 2.72
N ALA A 140 7.45 -6.92 3.91
CA ALA A 140 7.31 -5.87 4.92
C ALA A 140 8.66 -5.35 5.44
N LYS A 141 9.68 -6.20 5.56
CA LYS A 141 11.03 -5.81 5.99
C LYS A 141 12.08 -6.62 5.22
N PRO A 142 12.39 -6.24 3.96
CA PRO A 142 13.33 -6.98 3.14
C PRO A 142 14.78 -6.82 3.65
N PHE A 143 15.12 -5.64 4.15
CA PHE A 143 16.44 -5.31 4.72
C PHE A 143 16.28 -4.86 6.18
N LEU A 144 17.22 -5.21 7.05
CA LEU A 144 17.13 -4.91 8.48
C LEU A 144 17.51 -3.46 8.79
N GLU A 145 18.46 -2.95 8.01
CA GLU A 145 19.06 -1.62 8.07
C GLU A 145 18.19 -0.52 7.43
N TYR A 146 17.25 -0.89 6.55
CA TYR A 146 16.41 0.04 5.80
C TYR A 146 14.94 0.01 6.19
N ALA A 147 14.22 1.08 5.87
CA ALA A 147 12.78 1.21 6.09
C ALA A 147 11.99 0.03 5.48
N GLY A 148 10.94 -0.44 6.16
CA GLY A 148 10.10 -1.53 5.68
C GLY A 148 8.92 -1.05 4.84
N ASN A 149 8.44 -1.88 3.91
CA ASN A 149 7.24 -1.57 3.13
C ASN A 149 5.96 -1.59 3.98
N GLY A 150 5.22 -0.48 3.92
CA GLY A 150 3.85 -0.34 4.36
C GLY A 150 2.82 -0.59 3.27
N MET A 151 1.59 -0.78 3.73
CA MET A 151 0.40 -0.60 2.90
C MET A 151 -0.58 0.26 3.70
N HIS A 152 -0.40 1.57 3.62
CA HIS A 152 -1.24 2.48 4.40
C HIS A 152 -2.64 2.52 3.82
N VAL A 153 -3.63 2.63 4.70
CA VAL A 153 -5.04 2.69 4.31
C VAL A 153 -5.62 3.99 4.83
N HIS A 154 -6.00 4.86 3.91
CA HIS A 154 -6.77 6.05 4.22
C HIS A 154 -8.25 5.69 4.19
N ALA A 155 -8.98 6.05 5.23
CA ALA A 155 -10.40 5.74 5.33
C ALA A 155 -11.22 6.96 5.76
N SER A 156 -12.35 7.15 5.10
CA SER A 156 -13.40 8.06 5.54
C SER A 156 -14.77 7.39 5.43
N MET A 157 -15.79 8.01 5.99
CA MET A 157 -17.14 7.47 6.02
C MET A 157 -18.14 8.53 5.60
N LEU A 158 -18.97 8.22 4.61
CA LEU A 158 -20.05 9.09 4.19
C LEU A 158 -21.38 8.69 4.86
N ASP A 159 -22.30 9.63 4.95
CA ASP A 159 -23.72 9.37 5.26
C ASP A 159 -24.57 9.22 3.99
N ASP A 160 -25.89 9.02 4.17
CA ASP A 160 -26.85 8.88 3.07
C ASP A 160 -26.95 10.11 2.15
N THR A 161 -26.47 11.28 2.60
CA THR A 161 -26.42 12.51 1.80
C THR A 161 -25.13 12.62 0.97
N GLY A 162 -24.19 11.70 1.18
CA GLY A 162 -22.85 11.74 0.58
C GLY A 162 -21.87 12.64 1.36
N SER A 163 -22.22 13.09 2.57
CA SER A 163 -21.38 13.97 3.37
C SER A 163 -20.42 13.17 4.23
N ASN A 164 -19.14 13.58 4.30
CA ASN A 164 -18.15 12.91 5.16
C ASN A 164 -18.43 13.19 6.63
N ILE A 165 -18.76 12.15 7.40
CA ILE A 165 -19.13 12.26 8.81
C ILE A 165 -17.95 12.65 9.71
N PHE A 166 -16.72 12.54 9.23
CA PHE A 166 -15.51 12.98 9.94
C PHE A 166 -15.17 14.46 9.69
N SER A 167 -15.98 15.17 8.91
CA SER A 167 -15.84 16.60 8.65
C SER A 167 -16.88 17.45 9.40
N GLY A 168 -16.67 18.77 9.44
CA GLY A 168 -17.60 19.71 10.08
C GLY A 168 -17.53 19.73 11.62
N ASN A 169 -18.50 20.40 12.24
CA ASN A 169 -18.46 20.74 13.67
C ASN A 169 -18.38 19.53 14.61
N ASP A 170 -19.03 18.42 14.27
CA ASP A 170 -19.02 17.17 15.06
C ASP A 170 -18.06 16.10 14.49
N GLY A 171 -17.43 16.38 13.35
CA GLY A 171 -16.62 15.41 12.62
C GLY A 171 -15.42 14.91 13.42
N ARG A 172 -14.79 15.81 14.20
CA ARG A 172 -13.68 15.45 15.09
C ARG A 172 -14.10 14.40 16.11
N HIS A 173 -15.23 14.58 16.78
CA HIS A 173 -15.69 13.65 17.81
C HIS A 173 -15.97 12.26 17.21
N LYS A 174 -16.61 12.21 16.03
CA LYS A 174 -16.85 10.98 15.28
C LYS A 174 -15.57 10.29 14.83
N LEU A 175 -14.57 11.06 14.36
CA LEU A 175 -13.26 10.53 13.99
C LEU A 175 -12.53 9.94 15.21
N GLU A 176 -12.51 10.65 16.34
CA GLU A 176 -11.91 10.17 17.58
C GLU A 176 -12.60 8.88 18.06
N ALA A 177 -13.92 8.78 17.96
CA ALA A 177 -14.66 7.56 18.29
C ALA A 177 -14.31 6.38 17.35
N ALA A 178 -14.18 6.63 16.03
CA ALA A 178 -13.76 5.62 15.07
C ALA A 178 -12.34 5.13 15.34
N VAL A 179 -11.40 6.05 15.60
CA VAL A 179 -10.01 5.73 15.96
C VAL A 179 -9.95 4.95 17.27
N ALA A 180 -10.74 5.33 18.29
CA ALA A 180 -10.83 4.58 19.54
C ALA A 180 -11.31 3.14 19.31
N GLY A 181 -12.26 2.92 18.40
CA GLY A 181 -12.70 1.59 17.98
C GLY A 181 -11.59 0.78 17.30
N LEU A 182 -10.82 1.40 16.40
CA LEU A 182 -9.66 0.77 15.76
C LEU A 182 -8.60 0.38 16.79
N LEU A 183 -8.20 1.30 17.68
CA LEU A 183 -7.23 1.02 18.73
C LEU A 183 -7.68 -0.11 19.65
N LYS A 184 -8.96 -0.14 20.02
CA LYS A 184 -9.54 -1.18 20.86
C LYS A 184 -9.51 -2.57 20.20
N THR A 185 -9.63 -2.64 18.87
CA THR A 185 -9.72 -3.90 18.11
C THR A 185 -8.42 -4.30 17.42
N MET A 186 -7.39 -3.45 17.48
CA MET A 186 -6.10 -3.69 16.85
C MET A 186 -5.40 -4.95 17.37
N PRO A 187 -5.38 -5.26 18.69
CA PRO A 187 -4.74 -6.48 19.18
C PRO A 187 -5.34 -7.76 18.58
N GLU A 188 -6.66 -7.84 18.47
CA GLU A 188 -7.35 -9.01 17.89
C GLU A 188 -7.24 -9.08 16.37
N SER A 189 -7.13 -7.94 15.69
CA SER A 189 -7.06 -7.84 14.22
C SER A 189 -5.64 -7.84 13.67
N LEU A 190 -4.61 -7.83 14.52
CA LEU A 190 -3.20 -7.69 14.13
C LEU A 190 -2.78 -8.65 13.01
N LEU A 191 -3.17 -9.92 13.08
CA LEU A 191 -2.79 -10.93 12.08
C LEU A 191 -3.41 -10.71 10.70
N LEU A 192 -4.44 -9.87 10.59
CA LEU A 192 -5.02 -9.47 9.30
C LEU A 192 -4.15 -8.42 8.60
N PHE A 193 -3.48 -7.57 9.37
CA PHE A 193 -2.58 -6.51 8.86
C PHE A 193 -1.13 -6.99 8.75
N ILE A 194 -0.70 -7.86 9.67
CA ILE A 194 0.65 -8.41 9.76
C ILE A 194 0.53 -9.94 9.63
N ASN A 195 0.41 -10.39 8.39
CA ASN A 195 0.09 -11.77 8.05
C ASN A 195 1.32 -12.64 7.76
N THR A 196 2.53 -12.16 8.05
CA THR A 196 3.78 -12.91 7.87
C THR A 196 4.72 -12.71 9.06
N TRP A 197 5.60 -13.69 9.30
CA TRP A 197 6.65 -13.56 10.33
C TRP A 197 7.56 -12.35 10.07
N ASN A 198 7.85 -12.08 8.81
CA ASN A 198 8.65 -10.92 8.40
C ASN A 198 7.98 -9.58 8.76
N GLY A 199 6.64 -9.50 8.69
CA GLY A 199 5.88 -8.30 9.05
C GLY A 199 6.11 -7.84 10.49
N PHE A 200 6.35 -8.76 11.42
CA PHE A 200 6.68 -8.40 12.81
C PHE A 200 8.04 -7.70 12.95
N ARG A 201 8.97 -7.89 12.00
CA ARG A 201 10.25 -7.17 11.98
C ARG A 201 10.08 -5.69 11.59
N ARG A 202 8.97 -5.34 10.94
CA ARG A 202 8.63 -3.94 10.65
C ARG A 202 8.04 -3.20 11.87
N LEU A 203 7.47 -3.92 12.85
CA LEU A 203 6.84 -3.32 14.03
C LEU A 203 7.86 -2.94 15.12
N THR A 204 8.85 -2.13 14.76
CA THR A 204 9.88 -1.62 15.68
C THR A 204 10.07 -0.11 15.47
N PRO A 205 10.52 0.65 16.49
CA PRO A 205 10.85 2.06 16.30
C PRO A 205 11.91 2.26 15.21
N GLY A 206 11.72 3.27 14.34
CA GLY A 206 12.66 3.61 13.26
C GLY A 206 12.67 2.64 12.08
N SER A 207 11.59 1.86 11.92
CA SER A 207 11.45 0.82 10.90
C SER A 207 10.63 1.27 9.70
#